data_AF-A0A1D7XRN9-F1
#
_entry.id   AF-A0A1D7XRN9-F1
#
_cell.length_a   1.000
_cell.length_b   1.000
_cell.length_c   1.000
_cell.angle_alpha   90.00
_cell.angle_beta   90.00
_cell.angle_gamma   90.00
#
_symmetry.space_group_name_H-M   'P 1'
#
loop_
_entity.id
_entity.type
_entity.pdbx_description
1 polymer ?
#
loop_
_entity_poly.entity_id
_entity_poly.type
_entity_poly.pdbx_seq_one_letter_code
_entity_poly.pdbx_strand_id
1 'polypeptide(L)'
;MKFQTQIPLHSAEGRLLDFDTQSVLLGSCFTKHLSNKLEYYKFQTLSHPYGILFHPQALLTLLKHVHQNHADEQAIFFSDEQWKSFDTHSCLNHSSKATFQNQLSLRLNECNTYFKSASHFIITLGTAWCYRHLKTKNHVANCHKQPSSLFDKKLFGIDELTDILYEITNLIHGFNSKAEVIFTVSPVRHLKDGFIENSQSKAHLISAVHRVVQTAPLLHYFPSYELMMDELRDYRFYERDMLHPNAQAIDFIWEKFKSIWINPKLHTVLKSISRIQNGLQHKPFNPESAAHREFRSSLEAEVKRLTKEYPGLNF
;
A
#
# COMPACT_ATOMS: atom_id res chain seq x y z
N MET A 1 -30.06 10.56 18.18
CA MET A 1 -29.91 9.46 17.20
C MET A 1 -28.44 9.30 16.87
N LYS A 2 -27.87 8.09 16.97
CA LYS A 2 -26.50 7.83 16.51
C LYS A 2 -26.56 7.60 14.99
N PHE A 3 -25.95 8.50 14.21
CA PHE A 3 -26.00 8.46 12.74
C PHE A 3 -24.90 7.60 12.10
N GLN A 4 -24.03 6.99 12.92
CA GLN A 4 -22.95 6.10 12.47
C GLN A 4 -23.13 4.71 13.07
N THR A 5 -23.02 3.69 12.22
CA THR A 5 -22.94 2.28 12.63
C THR A 5 -21.48 1.90 12.66
N GLN A 6 -20.86 1.95 13.82
CA GLN A 6 -19.42 1.71 13.96
C GLN A 6 -19.10 0.22 13.83
N ILE A 7 -18.12 -0.10 12.99
CA ILE A 7 -17.52 -1.43 12.90
C ILE A 7 -16.71 -1.64 14.19
N PRO A 8 -16.92 -2.75 14.90
CA PRO A 8 -16.11 -3.07 16.07
C PRO A 8 -14.68 -3.34 15.61
N LEU A 9 -13.74 -2.56 16.15
CA LEU A 9 -12.31 -2.73 15.90
C LEU A 9 -11.64 -3.13 17.19
N HIS A 10 -10.81 -4.16 17.10
CA HIS A 10 -10.00 -4.65 18.21
C HIS A 10 -8.55 -4.24 17.97
N SER A 11 -7.81 -3.97 19.04
CA SER A 11 -6.36 -3.77 18.94
C SER A 11 -5.72 -5.03 18.35
N ALA A 12 -4.69 -4.85 17.52
CA ALA A 12 -3.98 -5.99 16.95
C ALA A 12 -3.33 -6.82 18.06
N GLU A 13 -3.40 -8.15 17.91
CA GLU A 13 -2.80 -9.10 18.85
C GLU A 13 -1.31 -9.40 18.53
N GLY A 14 -0.84 -8.97 17.36
CA GLY A 14 0.54 -9.14 16.88
C GLY A 14 1.50 -8.01 17.27
N ARG A 15 2.68 -7.98 16.64
CA ARG A 15 3.61 -6.87 16.74
C ARG A 15 2.94 -5.58 16.24
N LEU A 16 3.05 -4.51 17.02
CA LEU A 16 2.55 -3.19 16.62
C LEU A 16 3.65 -2.41 15.89
N LEU A 17 3.23 -1.46 15.06
CA LEU A 17 4.09 -0.49 14.40
C LEU A 17 4.72 0.45 15.43
N ASP A 18 6.03 0.58 15.34
CA ASP A 18 6.89 1.43 16.16
C ASP A 18 8.00 2.04 15.29
N PHE A 19 8.80 2.98 15.80
CA PHE A 19 9.86 3.63 15.02
C PHE A 19 11.06 2.71 14.71
N ASP A 20 11.18 1.59 15.42
CA ASP A 20 12.14 0.51 15.14
C ASP A 20 11.62 -0.51 14.11
N THR A 21 10.36 -0.39 13.70
CA THR A 21 9.72 -1.29 12.74
C THR A 21 9.91 -0.78 11.31
N GLN A 22 9.89 -1.72 10.37
CA GLN A 22 9.91 -1.44 8.93
C GLN A 22 8.70 -2.07 8.27
N SER A 23 8.06 -1.30 7.38
CA SER A 23 6.80 -1.70 6.74
C SER A 23 6.93 -1.69 5.21
N VAL A 24 6.42 -2.74 4.59
CA VAL A 24 6.27 -2.82 3.13
C VAL A 24 4.80 -2.60 2.79
N LEU A 25 4.53 -1.68 1.88
CA LEU A 25 3.18 -1.31 1.47
C LEU A 25 3.00 -1.59 -0.03
N LEU A 26 2.11 -2.52 -0.36
CA LEU A 26 1.85 -2.97 -1.73
C LEU A 26 0.36 -2.94 -2.06
N GLY A 27 0.05 -3.02 -3.35
CA GLY A 27 -1.32 -3.20 -3.84
C GLY A 27 -1.88 -2.00 -4.60
N SER A 28 -3.14 -1.69 -4.33
CA SER A 28 -3.93 -0.65 -5.02
C SER A 28 -3.45 0.78 -4.74
N CYS A 29 -3.98 1.76 -5.50
CA CYS A 29 -3.72 3.18 -5.27
C CYS A 29 -4.02 3.64 -3.83
N PHE A 30 -4.99 3.03 -3.14
CA PHE A 30 -5.32 3.39 -1.77
C PHE A 30 -4.15 3.20 -0.80
N THR A 31 -3.27 2.22 -1.05
CA THR A 31 -2.07 1.98 -0.25
C THR A 31 -1.17 3.22 -0.20
N LYS A 32 -1.15 4.08 -1.24
CA LYS A 32 -0.37 5.33 -1.22
C LYS A 32 -0.84 6.29 -0.13
N HIS A 33 -2.14 6.36 0.15
CA HIS A 33 -2.65 7.21 1.22
C HIS A 33 -2.16 6.75 2.59
N LEU A 34 -2.16 5.44 2.83
CA LEU A 34 -1.64 4.87 4.07
C LEU A 34 -0.11 5.05 4.19
N SER A 35 0.63 4.83 3.11
CA SER A 35 2.08 5.07 3.03
C SER A 35 2.42 6.52 3.37
N ASN A 36 1.75 7.47 2.71
CA ASN A 36 1.96 8.89 2.95
C ASN A 36 1.67 9.28 4.40
N LYS A 37 0.69 8.64 5.06
CA LYS A 37 0.43 8.86 6.49
C LYS A 37 1.56 8.33 7.35
N LEU A 38 2.01 7.09 7.13
CA LEU A 38 3.14 6.52 7.85
C LEU A 38 4.42 7.36 7.66
N GLU A 39 4.72 7.79 6.44
CA GLU A 39 5.84 8.67 6.11
C GLU A 39 5.71 10.06 6.75
N TYR A 40 4.51 10.65 6.75
CA TYR A 40 4.24 11.92 7.46
C TYR A 40 4.58 11.80 8.95
N TYR A 41 4.26 10.66 9.55
CA TYR A 41 4.59 10.34 10.94
C TYR A 41 5.99 9.73 11.13
N LYS A 42 6.83 9.74 10.08
CA LYS A 42 8.24 9.33 10.10
C LYS A 42 8.49 7.84 10.36
N PHE A 43 7.50 6.98 10.13
CA PHE A 43 7.71 5.54 10.12
C PHE A 43 8.53 5.12 8.90
N GLN A 44 9.35 4.09 9.06
CA GLN A 44 10.14 3.54 7.97
C GLN A 44 9.24 2.68 7.08
N THR A 45 9.11 3.09 5.82
CA THR A 45 8.27 2.38 4.85
C THR A 45 8.96 2.21 3.50
N LEU A 46 8.63 1.11 2.81
CA LEU A 46 8.89 0.90 1.39
C LEU A 46 7.55 0.71 0.67
N SER A 47 7.25 1.58 -0.29
CA SER A 47 5.93 1.64 -0.92
C SER A 47 6.03 1.47 -2.43
N HIS A 48 5.29 0.50 -2.97
CA HIS A 48 5.13 0.28 -4.41
C HIS A 48 6.43 0.37 -5.23
N PRO A 49 7.46 -0.44 -4.93
CA PRO A 49 8.73 -0.39 -5.66
C PRO A 49 8.57 -0.65 -7.16
N TYR A 50 7.51 -1.37 -7.56
CA TYR A 50 7.13 -1.69 -8.95
C TYR A 50 5.91 -0.89 -9.44
N GLY A 51 5.51 0.14 -8.67
CA GLY A 51 4.26 0.87 -8.83
C GLY A 51 3.02 0.11 -8.33
N ILE A 52 1.85 0.58 -8.72
CA ILE A 52 0.56 0.06 -8.25
C ILE A 52 0.23 -1.26 -8.93
N LEU A 53 -0.02 -2.30 -8.13
CA LEU A 53 -0.35 -3.66 -8.58
C LEU A 53 -1.69 -4.06 -7.97
N PHE A 54 -2.76 -4.02 -8.77
CA PHE A 54 -4.13 -4.09 -8.22
C PHE A 54 -4.61 -5.49 -7.83
N HIS A 55 -4.17 -6.54 -8.51
CA HIS A 55 -4.69 -7.89 -8.29
C HIS A 55 -3.65 -8.80 -7.61
N PRO A 56 -4.09 -9.79 -6.81
CA PRO A 56 -3.19 -10.68 -6.05
C PRO A 56 -2.12 -11.36 -6.90
N GLN A 57 -2.46 -11.85 -8.10
CA GLN A 57 -1.48 -12.54 -8.95
C GLN A 57 -0.28 -11.67 -9.33
N ALA A 58 -0.45 -10.35 -9.53
CA ALA A 58 0.67 -9.45 -9.83
C ALA A 58 1.58 -9.25 -8.61
N LEU A 59 1.00 -9.18 -7.42
CA LEU A 59 1.75 -9.11 -6.16
C LEU A 59 2.54 -10.39 -5.91
N LEU A 60 1.94 -11.54 -6.23
CA LEU A 60 2.63 -12.83 -6.19
C LEU A 60 3.82 -12.88 -7.15
N THR A 61 3.63 -12.45 -8.41
CA THR A 61 4.71 -12.37 -9.40
C THR A 61 5.85 -11.45 -8.90
N LEU A 62 5.53 -10.28 -8.35
CA LEU A 62 6.52 -9.40 -7.73
C LEU A 62 7.31 -10.11 -6.63
N LEU A 63 6.62 -10.76 -5.69
CA LEU A 63 7.27 -11.46 -4.57
C LEU A 63 8.18 -12.60 -5.06
N LYS A 64 7.76 -13.35 -6.09
CA LYS A 64 8.58 -14.38 -6.73
C LYS A 64 9.86 -13.79 -7.33
N HIS A 65 9.74 -12.70 -8.09
CA HIS A 65 10.90 -12.03 -8.69
C HIS A 65 11.88 -11.53 -7.63
N VAL A 66 11.37 -10.90 -6.58
CA VAL A 66 12.20 -10.44 -5.46
C VAL A 66 12.86 -11.61 -4.74
N HIS A 67 12.13 -12.71 -4.53
CA HIS A 67 12.65 -13.90 -3.83
C HIS A 67 13.77 -14.58 -4.61
N GLN A 68 13.58 -14.74 -5.92
CA GLN A 68 14.54 -15.35 -6.84
C GLN A 68 15.67 -14.39 -7.25
N ASN A 69 15.56 -13.12 -6.88
CA ASN A 69 16.44 -12.05 -7.32
C ASN A 69 16.59 -11.99 -8.86
N HIS A 70 15.48 -12.22 -9.57
CA HIS A 70 15.43 -12.31 -11.02
C HIS A 70 14.13 -11.73 -11.58
N ALA A 71 14.21 -11.02 -12.70
CA ALA A 71 13.04 -10.49 -13.41
C ALA A 71 12.80 -11.27 -14.70
N ASP A 72 11.53 -11.50 -15.06
CA ASP A 72 11.18 -12.21 -16.30
C ASP A 72 11.49 -11.36 -17.55
N GLU A 73 12.52 -11.75 -18.29
CA GLU A 73 12.89 -11.09 -19.55
C GLU A 73 11.81 -11.24 -20.64
N GLN A 74 10.97 -12.29 -20.58
CA GLN A 74 9.90 -12.50 -21.56
C GLN A 74 8.72 -11.55 -21.35
N ALA A 75 8.60 -10.99 -20.15
CA ALA A 75 7.62 -9.95 -19.85
C ALA A 75 8.05 -8.57 -20.38
N ILE A 76 9.33 -8.39 -20.78
CA ILE A 76 9.89 -7.13 -21.25
C ILE A 76 9.67 -6.97 -22.76
N PHE A 77 9.13 -5.82 -23.17
CA PHE A 77 8.90 -5.51 -24.58
C PHE A 77 9.07 -4.01 -24.86
N PHE A 78 9.27 -3.67 -26.14
CA PHE A 78 9.36 -2.30 -26.61
C PHE A 78 8.09 -1.92 -27.38
N SER A 79 7.45 -0.82 -26.98
CA SER A 79 6.23 -0.30 -27.61
C SER A 79 6.04 1.17 -27.22
N ASP A 80 5.47 1.99 -28.11
CA ASP A 80 5.29 3.43 -27.90
C ASP A 80 6.59 4.13 -27.48
N GLU A 81 7.67 3.80 -28.18
CA GLU A 81 9.03 4.35 -27.97
C GLU A 81 9.62 4.10 -26.57
N GLN A 82 9.06 3.15 -25.82
CA GLN A 82 9.45 2.84 -24.46
C GLN A 82 9.60 1.34 -24.23
N TRP A 83 10.58 0.98 -23.41
CA TRP A 83 10.70 -0.33 -22.79
C TRP A 83 9.74 -0.42 -21.61
N LYS A 84 9.02 -1.53 -21.56
CA LYS A 84 7.95 -1.81 -20.59
C LYS A 84 8.08 -3.26 -20.14
N SER A 85 7.50 -3.59 -18.98
CA SER A 85 7.28 -4.99 -18.57
C SER A 85 5.83 -5.22 -18.20
N PHE A 86 5.26 -6.33 -18.67
CA PHE A 86 3.93 -6.77 -18.28
C PHE A 86 3.78 -6.97 -16.76
N ASP A 87 4.88 -7.15 -16.02
CA ASP A 87 4.89 -7.38 -14.58
C ASP A 87 5.04 -6.10 -13.74
N THR A 88 5.28 -4.96 -14.40
CA THR A 88 5.52 -3.68 -13.72
C THR A 88 4.50 -2.63 -14.10
N HIS A 89 4.24 -1.68 -13.19
CA HIS A 89 3.45 -0.50 -13.51
C HIS A 89 4.17 0.40 -14.53
N SER A 90 3.41 1.19 -15.28
CA SER A 90 3.94 2.09 -16.31
C SER A 90 4.89 3.19 -15.80
N CYS A 91 5.03 3.36 -14.49
CA CYS A 91 5.96 4.33 -13.90
C CYS A 91 7.43 3.90 -14.01
N LEU A 92 7.69 2.63 -14.33
CA LEU A 92 9.03 2.13 -14.61
C LEU A 92 9.37 2.13 -16.10
N ASN A 93 8.44 2.49 -16.98
CA ASN A 93 8.69 2.52 -18.41
C ASN A 93 9.79 3.54 -18.74
N HIS A 94 10.64 3.22 -19.72
CA HIS A 94 11.75 4.10 -20.10
C HIS A 94 12.15 3.92 -21.56
N SER A 95 12.56 5.00 -22.25
CA SER A 95 12.96 4.95 -23.67
C SER A 95 14.25 4.17 -23.92
N SER A 96 15.22 4.24 -23.00
CA SER A 96 16.45 3.44 -23.01
C SER A 96 16.27 2.08 -22.33
N LYS A 97 16.60 0.99 -23.04
CA LYS A 97 16.60 -0.39 -22.52
C LYS A 97 17.53 -0.55 -21.32
N ALA A 98 18.74 -0.01 -21.43
CA ALA A 98 19.77 -0.14 -20.41
C ALA A 98 19.32 0.55 -19.11
N THR A 99 18.71 1.72 -19.21
CA THR A 99 18.17 2.43 -18.04
C THR A 99 16.98 1.67 -17.43
N PHE A 100 16.06 1.17 -18.25
CA PHE A 100 14.93 0.34 -17.80
C PHE A 100 15.42 -0.89 -17.00
N GLN A 101 16.34 -1.66 -17.59
CA GLN A 101 16.88 -2.87 -16.95
C GLN A 101 17.65 -2.53 -15.67
N ASN A 102 18.44 -1.46 -15.65
CA ASN A 102 19.15 -1.03 -14.46
C ASN A 102 18.17 -0.62 -13.34
N GLN A 103 17.13 0.15 -13.65
CA GLN A 103 16.09 0.51 -12.68
C GLN A 103 15.40 -0.73 -12.11
N LEU A 104 15.06 -1.70 -12.96
CA LEU A 104 14.43 -2.95 -12.53
C LEU A 104 15.33 -3.74 -11.58
N SER A 105 16.62 -3.91 -11.92
CA SER A 105 17.60 -4.59 -11.09
C SER A 105 17.83 -3.88 -9.76
N LEU A 106 17.94 -2.55 -9.76
CA LEU A 106 18.09 -1.75 -8.54
C LEU A 106 16.89 -1.92 -7.61
N ARG A 107 15.66 -1.81 -8.14
CA ARG A 107 14.43 -2.02 -7.36
C ARG A 107 14.35 -3.43 -6.81
N LEU A 108 14.73 -4.43 -7.59
CA LEU A 108 14.72 -5.82 -7.18
C LEU A 108 15.67 -6.06 -5.99
N ASN A 109 16.90 -5.54 -6.06
CA ASN A 109 17.88 -5.65 -4.97
C ASN A 109 17.44 -4.87 -3.71
N GLU A 110 16.89 -3.66 -3.89
CA GLU A 110 16.30 -2.85 -2.81
C GLU A 110 15.19 -3.62 -2.09
N CYS A 111 14.25 -4.20 -2.85
CA CYS A 111 13.16 -5.00 -2.29
C CYS A 111 13.68 -6.23 -1.56
N ASN A 112 14.62 -6.98 -2.16
CA ASN A 112 15.16 -8.20 -1.56
C ASN A 112 15.80 -7.91 -0.19
N THR A 113 16.52 -6.79 -0.10
CA THR A 113 17.14 -6.34 1.16
C THR A 113 16.08 -5.90 2.17
N TYR A 114 15.17 -5.00 1.77
CA TYR A 114 14.17 -4.43 2.66
C TYR A 114 13.16 -5.48 3.15
N PHE A 115 12.77 -6.44 2.31
CA PHE A 115 11.76 -7.45 2.67
C PHE A 115 12.27 -8.40 3.77
N LYS A 116 13.59 -8.62 3.86
CA LYS A 116 14.19 -9.45 4.93
C LYS A 116 14.16 -8.77 6.29
N SER A 117 14.19 -7.44 6.34
CA SER A 117 14.13 -6.65 7.58
C SER A 117 12.73 -6.12 7.90
N ALA A 118 11.83 -6.11 6.91
CA ALA A 118 10.45 -5.70 7.05
C ALA A 118 9.72 -6.57 8.08
N SER A 119 9.21 -5.90 9.10
CA SER A 119 8.38 -6.50 10.16
C SER A 119 6.90 -6.56 9.81
N HIS A 120 6.44 -5.71 8.90
CA HIS A 120 5.03 -5.59 8.53
C HIS A 120 4.91 -5.54 7.01
N PHE A 121 3.96 -6.30 6.46
CA PHE A 121 3.56 -6.23 5.05
C PHE A 121 2.09 -5.86 4.98
N ILE A 122 1.78 -4.65 4.51
CA ILE A 122 0.42 -4.17 4.35
C ILE A 122 0.03 -4.27 2.87
N ILE A 123 -0.94 -5.14 2.58
CA ILE A 123 -1.30 -5.53 1.21
C ILE A 123 -2.75 -5.12 0.93
N THR A 124 -2.93 -4.08 0.12
CA THR A 124 -4.27 -3.62 -0.27
C THR A 124 -4.71 -4.20 -1.61
N LEU A 125 -5.63 -5.15 -1.60
CA LEU A 125 -6.14 -5.79 -2.81
C LEU A 125 -7.16 -4.90 -3.53
N GLY A 126 -6.91 -4.63 -4.81
CA GLY A 126 -7.73 -3.75 -5.64
C GLY A 126 -8.86 -4.47 -6.37
N THR A 127 -8.54 -5.57 -7.05
CA THR A 127 -9.50 -6.34 -7.87
C THR A 127 -9.11 -7.82 -7.99
N ALA A 128 -10.09 -8.71 -8.12
CA ALA A 128 -9.94 -10.11 -8.52
C ALA A 128 -9.94 -10.31 -10.04
N TRP A 129 -10.17 -9.26 -10.82
CA TRP A 129 -10.03 -9.30 -12.27
C TRP A 129 -8.55 -9.29 -12.66
N CYS A 130 -8.18 -10.16 -13.59
CA CYS A 130 -6.84 -10.25 -14.12
C CYS A 130 -6.87 -10.42 -15.63
N TYR A 131 -5.76 -10.09 -16.27
CA TYR A 131 -5.52 -10.32 -17.68
C TYR A 131 -4.39 -11.32 -17.81
N ARG A 132 -4.52 -12.24 -18.76
CA ARG A 132 -3.45 -13.16 -19.15
C ARG A 132 -3.06 -12.84 -20.59
N HIS A 133 -1.76 -12.78 -20.84
CA HIS A 133 -1.23 -12.53 -22.17
C HIS A 133 -1.26 -13.81 -22.99
N LEU A 134 -1.92 -13.79 -24.15
CA LEU A 134 -2.23 -14.99 -24.91
C LEU A 134 -0.99 -15.70 -25.46
N LYS A 135 0.08 -14.96 -25.74
CA LYS A 135 1.33 -15.53 -26.28
C LYS A 135 2.17 -16.20 -25.19
N THR A 136 2.41 -15.52 -24.07
CA THR A 136 3.25 -16.05 -22.98
C THR A 136 2.47 -16.93 -22.01
N LYS A 137 1.14 -16.90 -22.02
CA LYS A 137 0.24 -17.55 -21.07
C LYS A 137 0.39 -17.07 -19.62
N ASN A 138 1.19 -16.03 -19.39
CA ASN A 138 1.39 -15.43 -18.08
C ASN A 138 0.31 -14.41 -17.77
N HIS A 139 -0.09 -14.35 -16.50
CA HIS A 139 -0.88 -13.25 -15.97
C HIS A 139 -0.04 -11.98 -15.94
N VAL A 140 -0.63 -10.84 -16.33
CA VAL A 140 0.08 -9.56 -16.45
C VAL A 140 -0.43 -8.58 -15.39
N ALA A 141 0.48 -7.82 -14.80
CA ALA A 141 0.15 -6.73 -13.89
C ALA A 141 -0.45 -5.52 -14.61
N ASN A 142 0.01 -5.25 -15.83
CA ASN A 142 -0.44 -4.12 -16.63
C ASN A 142 -0.42 -4.45 -18.12
N CYS A 143 -1.54 -4.26 -18.83
CA CYS A 143 -1.60 -4.47 -20.27
C CYS A 143 -0.90 -3.36 -21.08
N HIS A 144 -0.43 -2.27 -20.44
CA HIS A 144 0.27 -1.14 -21.07
C HIS A 144 -0.41 -0.55 -22.32
N LYS A 145 -1.75 -0.47 -22.26
CA LYS A 145 -2.62 0.00 -23.36
C LYS A 145 -2.41 -0.76 -24.68
N GLN A 146 -1.81 -1.96 -24.63
CA GLN A 146 -1.70 -2.83 -25.79
C GLN A 146 -3.09 -3.31 -26.26
N PRO A 147 -3.23 -3.74 -27.54
CA PRO A 147 -4.50 -4.21 -28.06
C PRO A 147 -5.13 -5.29 -27.18
N SER A 148 -6.43 -5.15 -26.89
CA SER A 148 -7.16 -6.09 -26.02
C SER A 148 -7.18 -7.52 -26.58
N SER A 149 -7.05 -7.69 -27.90
CA SER A 149 -6.95 -8.99 -28.58
C SER A 149 -5.72 -9.81 -28.18
N LEU A 150 -4.73 -9.21 -27.52
CA LEU A 150 -3.55 -9.91 -27.00
C LEU A 150 -3.79 -10.56 -25.62
N PHE A 151 -4.94 -10.30 -24.99
CA PHE A 151 -5.21 -10.72 -23.62
C PHE A 151 -6.54 -11.43 -23.48
N ASP A 152 -6.59 -12.43 -22.61
CA ASP A 152 -7.83 -12.93 -22.06
C ASP A 152 -8.05 -12.37 -20.65
N LYS A 153 -9.27 -11.88 -20.41
CA LYS A 153 -9.68 -11.34 -19.12
C LYS A 153 -10.39 -12.43 -18.33
N LYS A 154 -10.03 -12.59 -17.06
CA LYS A 154 -10.60 -13.58 -16.14
C LYS A 154 -10.90 -12.96 -14.78
N LEU A 155 -12.03 -13.33 -14.19
CA LEU A 155 -12.29 -13.14 -12.77
C LEU A 155 -11.77 -14.37 -12.03
N PHE A 156 -10.82 -14.19 -11.12
CA PHE A 156 -10.35 -15.32 -10.30
C PHE A 156 -11.46 -15.81 -9.36
N GLY A 157 -11.59 -17.13 -9.23
CA GLY A 157 -12.45 -17.75 -8.22
C GLY A 157 -11.90 -17.57 -6.81
N ILE A 158 -12.74 -17.83 -5.80
CA ILE A 158 -12.35 -17.70 -4.39
C ILE A 158 -11.22 -18.67 -4.03
N ASP A 159 -11.28 -19.92 -4.50
CA ASP A 159 -10.24 -20.93 -4.23
C ASP A 159 -8.89 -20.52 -4.85
N GLU A 160 -8.90 -20.07 -6.12
CA GLU A 160 -7.69 -19.59 -6.80
C GLU A 160 -7.06 -18.40 -6.08
N LEU A 161 -7.87 -17.44 -5.62
CA LEU A 161 -7.39 -16.31 -4.83
C LEU A 161 -6.83 -16.75 -3.49
N THR A 162 -7.47 -17.74 -2.85
CA THR A 162 -7.01 -18.29 -1.57
C THR A 162 -5.62 -18.90 -1.73
N ASP A 163 -5.41 -19.71 -2.78
CA ASP A 163 -4.10 -20.32 -3.09
C ASP A 163 -3.03 -19.25 -3.36
N ILE A 164 -3.35 -18.23 -4.17
CA ILE A 164 -2.45 -17.11 -4.45
C ILE A 164 -2.06 -16.38 -3.16
N LEU A 165 -3.03 -16.11 -2.28
CA LEU A 165 -2.79 -15.40 -1.02
C LEU A 165 -1.94 -16.25 -0.05
N TYR A 166 -2.14 -17.58 0.01
CA TYR A 166 -1.24 -18.46 0.75
C TYR A 166 0.19 -18.45 0.21
N GLU A 167 0.35 -18.45 -1.11
CA GLU A 167 1.69 -18.39 -1.70
C GLU A 167 2.37 -17.04 -1.42
N ILE A 168 1.61 -15.94 -1.45
CA ILE A 168 2.06 -14.61 -1.02
C ILE A 168 2.55 -14.65 0.43
N THR A 169 1.76 -15.20 1.36
CA THR A 169 2.15 -15.27 2.78
C THR A 169 3.39 -16.13 2.97
N ASN A 170 3.48 -17.27 2.28
CA ASN A 170 4.63 -18.17 2.36
C ASN A 170 5.92 -17.49 1.87
N LEU A 171 5.85 -16.73 0.76
CA LEU A 171 7.00 -15.97 0.26
C LEU A 171 7.42 -14.88 1.25
N ILE A 172 6.46 -14.14 1.81
CA ILE A 172 6.73 -13.11 2.83
C ILE A 172 7.42 -13.72 4.05
N HIS A 173 6.89 -14.82 4.58
CA HIS A 173 7.50 -15.53 5.71
C HIS A 173 8.81 -16.23 5.35
N GLY A 174 9.06 -16.50 4.06
CA GLY A 174 10.37 -16.90 3.55
C GLY A 174 11.40 -15.78 3.61
N PHE A 175 11.01 -14.50 3.48
CA PHE A 175 11.91 -13.37 3.72
C PHE A 175 12.09 -13.10 5.22
N ASN A 176 11.00 -13.11 5.98
CA ASN A 176 11.00 -12.90 7.42
C ASN A 176 9.87 -13.70 8.08
N SER A 177 10.21 -14.76 8.80
CA SER A 177 9.25 -15.68 9.42
C SER A 177 8.42 -15.08 10.57
N LYS A 178 8.77 -13.86 11.02
CA LYS A 178 8.06 -13.13 12.07
C LYS A 178 7.28 -11.92 11.53
N ALA A 179 7.19 -11.77 10.21
CA ALA A 179 6.50 -10.64 9.62
C ALA A 179 4.98 -10.72 9.82
N GLU A 180 4.39 -9.63 10.29
CA GLU A 180 2.95 -9.44 10.33
C GLU A 180 2.45 -9.13 8.91
N VAL A 181 1.46 -9.87 8.42
CA VAL A 181 0.85 -9.62 7.10
C VAL A 181 -0.55 -9.10 7.30
N ILE A 182 -0.78 -7.85 6.91
CA ILE A 182 -2.04 -7.13 7.08
C ILE A 182 -2.68 -6.99 5.70
N PHE A 183 -3.65 -7.84 5.41
CA PHE A 183 -4.47 -7.71 4.22
C PHE A 183 -5.55 -6.65 4.42
N THR A 184 -5.87 -5.94 3.35
CA THR A 184 -7.03 -5.07 3.30
C THR A 184 -7.58 -5.04 1.89
N VAL A 185 -8.89 -4.83 1.73
CA VAL A 185 -9.51 -4.66 0.42
C VAL A 185 -9.68 -3.17 0.15
N SER A 186 -9.28 -2.72 -1.04
CA SER A 186 -9.28 -1.30 -1.37
C SER A 186 -10.70 -0.71 -1.31
N PRO A 187 -10.91 0.43 -0.64
CA PRO A 187 -12.20 1.16 -0.64
C PRO A 187 -12.51 1.82 -1.98
N VAL A 188 -11.53 1.93 -2.87
CA VAL A 188 -11.71 2.51 -4.21
C VAL A 188 -12.50 1.53 -5.09
N ARG A 189 -13.54 2.04 -5.75
CA ARG A 189 -14.35 1.30 -6.71
C ARG A 189 -13.61 1.19 -8.04
N HIS A 190 -13.29 -0.03 -8.48
CA HIS A 190 -12.63 -0.29 -9.75
C HIS A 190 -13.66 -0.46 -10.87
N LEU A 191 -14.17 0.67 -11.41
CA LEU A 191 -15.30 0.67 -12.33
C LEU A 191 -14.97 0.44 -13.81
N LYS A 192 -13.70 0.16 -14.15
CA LYS A 192 -13.32 -0.18 -15.53
C LYS A 192 -14.19 -1.30 -16.12
N ASP A 193 -14.66 -2.19 -15.25
CA ASP A 193 -15.42 -3.39 -15.61
C ASP A 193 -16.92 -3.27 -15.33
N GLY A 194 -17.36 -2.22 -14.63
CA GLY A 194 -18.74 -2.03 -14.18
C GLY A 194 -18.94 -2.19 -12.67
N PHE A 195 -20.07 -1.69 -12.16
CA PHE A 195 -20.38 -1.73 -10.73
C PHE A 195 -20.66 -3.14 -10.23
N ILE A 196 -21.37 -3.94 -11.03
CA ILE A 196 -21.72 -5.33 -10.68
C ILE A 196 -20.44 -6.17 -10.59
N GLU A 197 -19.57 -6.01 -11.58
CA GLU A 197 -18.27 -6.67 -11.71
C GLU A 197 -17.31 -6.25 -10.60
N ASN A 198 -17.33 -4.97 -10.20
CA ASN A 198 -16.59 -4.51 -9.04
C ASN A 198 -17.11 -5.18 -7.76
N SER A 199 -18.43 -5.23 -7.54
CA SER A 199 -18.99 -5.87 -6.36
C SER A 199 -18.65 -7.36 -6.28
N GLN A 200 -18.77 -8.10 -7.40
CA GLN A 200 -18.34 -9.51 -7.48
C GLN A 200 -16.85 -9.66 -7.15
N SER A 201 -16.01 -8.82 -7.76
CA SER A 201 -14.57 -8.80 -7.53
C SER A 201 -14.21 -8.57 -6.05
N LYS A 202 -14.83 -7.58 -5.39
CA LYS A 202 -14.61 -7.31 -3.95
C LYS A 202 -15.09 -8.47 -3.09
N ALA A 203 -16.24 -9.06 -3.40
CA ALA A 203 -16.77 -10.22 -2.68
C ALA A 203 -15.81 -11.42 -2.75
N HIS A 204 -15.22 -11.68 -3.92
CA HIS A 204 -14.23 -12.74 -4.10
C HIS A 204 -12.97 -12.48 -3.27
N LEU A 205 -12.44 -11.24 -3.31
CA LEU A 205 -11.27 -10.85 -2.52
C LEU A 205 -11.52 -10.97 -1.01
N ILE A 206 -12.62 -10.43 -0.51
CA ILE A 206 -12.98 -10.49 0.92
C ILE A 206 -13.10 -11.94 1.37
N SER A 207 -13.80 -12.77 0.59
CA SER A 207 -13.98 -14.20 0.91
C SER A 207 -12.66 -14.96 0.98
N ALA A 208 -11.76 -14.74 0.00
CA ALA A 208 -10.45 -15.39 -0.03
C ALA A 208 -9.54 -14.90 1.10
N VAL A 209 -9.50 -13.59 1.36
CA VAL A 209 -8.70 -13.02 2.46
C VAL A 209 -9.13 -13.59 3.80
N HIS A 210 -10.43 -13.68 4.08
CA HIS A 210 -10.91 -14.23 5.35
C HIS A 210 -10.58 -15.71 5.53
N ARG A 211 -10.49 -16.50 4.45
CA ARG A 211 -10.01 -17.89 4.54
C ARG A 211 -8.54 -17.96 4.94
N VAL A 212 -7.70 -17.04 4.44
CA VAL A 212 -6.26 -17.03 4.71
C VAL A 212 -5.93 -16.46 6.09
N VAL A 213 -6.52 -15.33 6.49
CA VAL A 213 -6.17 -14.70 7.78
C VAL A 213 -6.56 -15.53 9.01
N GLN A 214 -7.47 -16.50 8.84
CA GLN A 214 -7.89 -17.42 9.90
C GLN A 214 -6.89 -18.56 10.15
N THR A 215 -5.89 -18.76 9.29
CA THR A 215 -4.99 -19.92 9.40
C THR A 215 -3.77 -19.72 10.28
N ALA A 216 -3.39 -18.47 10.58
CA ALA A 216 -2.20 -18.19 11.37
C ALA A 216 -2.30 -16.84 12.10
N PRO A 217 -1.71 -16.71 13.30
CA PRO A 217 -1.82 -15.50 14.14
C PRO A 217 -1.07 -14.28 13.60
N LEU A 218 -0.15 -14.47 12.64
CA LEU A 218 0.60 -13.39 11.98
C LEU A 218 -0.14 -12.80 10.76
N LEU A 219 -1.34 -13.28 10.47
CA LEU A 219 -2.13 -12.90 9.30
C LEU A 219 -3.37 -12.15 9.75
N HIS A 220 -3.56 -10.95 9.22
CA HIS A 220 -4.55 -10.02 9.73
C HIS A 220 -5.38 -9.39 8.63
N TYR A 221 -6.56 -8.92 9.01
CA TYR A 221 -7.43 -8.16 8.14
C TYR A 221 -7.71 -6.77 8.71
N PHE A 222 -7.48 -5.73 7.90
CA PHE A 222 -7.92 -4.37 8.19
C PHE A 222 -9.11 -3.98 7.29
N PRO A 223 -10.27 -3.60 7.85
CA PRO A 223 -11.52 -3.45 7.09
C PRO A 223 -11.66 -2.07 6.41
N SER A 224 -10.69 -1.67 5.57
CA SER A 224 -10.74 -0.34 4.92
C SER A 224 -11.90 -0.20 3.93
N TYR A 225 -12.27 -1.28 3.24
CA TYR A 225 -13.42 -1.32 2.33
C TYR A 225 -14.73 -1.09 3.09
N GLU A 226 -14.95 -1.84 4.16
CA GLU A 226 -16.16 -1.78 4.99
C GLU A 226 -16.23 -0.44 5.73
N LEU A 227 -15.11 0.10 6.22
CA LEU A 227 -15.10 1.46 6.80
C LEU A 227 -15.63 2.49 5.79
N MET A 228 -15.23 2.39 4.53
CA MET A 228 -15.71 3.29 3.48
C MET A 228 -17.16 3.00 3.09
N MET A 229 -17.52 1.73 2.87
CA MET A 229 -18.85 1.36 2.36
C MET A 229 -19.93 1.41 3.43
N ASP A 230 -19.61 1.13 4.69
CA ASP A 230 -20.55 0.91 5.78
C ASP A 230 -20.48 1.95 6.91
N GLU A 231 -19.32 2.52 7.25
CA GLU A 231 -19.28 3.65 8.20
C GLU A 231 -19.44 5.00 7.48
N LEU A 232 -18.80 5.16 6.31
CA LEU A 232 -18.75 6.39 5.51
C LEU A 232 -19.69 6.36 4.29
N ARG A 233 -20.95 5.97 4.50
CA ARG A 233 -21.95 5.67 3.44
C ARG A 233 -22.35 6.82 2.49
N ASP A 234 -21.81 8.02 2.66
CA ASP A 234 -22.29 9.24 2.00
C ASP A 234 -21.29 9.73 0.92
N TYR A 235 -21.79 10.21 -0.21
CA TYR A 235 -20.98 10.78 -1.31
C TYR A 235 -20.08 11.93 -0.87
N ARG A 236 -20.39 12.61 0.24
CA ARG A 236 -19.53 13.63 0.85
C ARG A 236 -18.12 13.14 1.20
N PHE A 237 -17.91 11.82 1.26
CA PHE A 237 -16.64 11.17 1.56
C PHE A 237 -15.85 10.78 0.31
N TYR A 238 -16.37 11.09 -0.88
CA TYR A 238 -15.71 10.81 -2.15
C TYR A 238 -15.12 12.09 -2.73
N GLU A 239 -14.09 11.91 -3.55
CA GLU A 239 -13.57 12.95 -4.43
C GLU A 239 -14.57 13.27 -5.55
N ARG A 240 -14.26 14.28 -6.37
CA ARG A 240 -15.14 14.73 -7.46
C ARG A 240 -15.49 13.65 -8.48
N ASP A 241 -14.67 12.61 -8.59
CA ASP A 241 -14.95 11.47 -9.47
C ASP A 241 -15.98 10.49 -8.91
N MET A 242 -16.39 10.65 -7.65
CA MET A 242 -17.32 9.77 -6.93
C MET A 242 -16.81 8.32 -6.76
N LEU A 243 -15.50 8.09 -6.94
CA LEU A 243 -14.86 6.77 -6.87
C LEU A 243 -13.80 6.68 -5.78
N HIS A 244 -12.97 7.71 -5.66
CA HIS A 244 -11.88 7.73 -4.69
C HIS A 244 -12.35 8.35 -3.38
N PRO A 245 -11.94 7.80 -2.21
CA PRO A 245 -12.14 8.47 -0.93
C PRO A 245 -11.44 9.83 -0.91
N ASN A 246 -12.10 10.85 -0.36
CA ASN A 246 -11.50 12.16 -0.18
C ASN A 246 -10.63 12.25 1.08
N ALA A 247 -9.99 13.40 1.27
CA ALA A 247 -9.12 13.65 2.42
C ALA A 247 -9.78 13.33 3.78
N GLN A 248 -11.05 13.70 3.97
CA GLN A 248 -11.78 13.41 5.21
C GLN A 248 -11.96 11.91 5.43
N ALA A 249 -12.29 11.16 4.38
CA ALA A 249 -12.44 9.71 4.45
C ALA A 249 -11.09 9.00 4.70
N ILE A 250 -10.03 9.46 4.02
CA ILE A 250 -8.67 8.96 4.22
C ILE A 250 -8.21 9.18 5.66
N ASP A 251 -8.43 10.38 6.20
CA ASP A 251 -8.09 10.72 7.59
C ASP A 251 -8.86 9.84 8.57
N PHE A 252 -10.14 9.63 8.32
CA PHE A 252 -10.96 8.74 9.15
C PHE A 252 -10.43 7.30 9.15
N ILE A 253 -10.17 6.72 7.98
CA ILE A 253 -9.65 5.35 7.87
C ILE A 253 -8.26 5.27 8.50
N TRP A 254 -7.41 6.28 8.33
CA TRP A 254 -6.11 6.38 8.98
C TRP A 254 -6.22 6.37 10.50
N GLU A 255 -7.14 7.14 11.09
CA GLU A 255 -7.32 7.15 12.54
C GLU A 255 -7.77 5.77 13.07
N LYS A 256 -8.62 5.06 12.33
CA LYS A 256 -8.98 3.66 12.64
C LYS A 256 -7.75 2.74 12.55
N PHE A 257 -6.97 2.83 11.46
CA PHE A 257 -5.75 2.04 11.29
C PHE A 257 -4.75 2.28 12.44
N LYS A 258 -4.47 3.55 12.75
CA LYS A 258 -3.58 3.97 13.83
C LYS A 258 -4.02 3.40 15.18
N SER A 259 -5.32 3.40 15.46
CA SER A 259 -5.86 2.88 16.73
C SER A 259 -5.68 1.37 16.93
N ILE A 260 -5.51 0.61 15.84
CA ILE A 260 -5.33 -0.84 15.87
C ILE A 260 -3.84 -1.20 15.85
N TRP A 261 -3.09 -0.56 14.96
CA TRP A 261 -1.77 -1.05 14.53
C TRP A 261 -0.59 -0.28 15.07
N ILE A 262 -0.77 0.95 15.56
CA ILE A 262 0.35 1.74 16.08
C ILE A 262 0.43 1.57 17.59
N ASN A 263 1.66 1.40 18.10
CA ASN A 263 1.92 1.31 19.53
C ASN A 263 1.34 2.53 20.27
N PRO A 264 0.37 2.35 21.20
CA PRO A 264 -0.28 3.46 21.89
C PRO A 264 0.69 4.36 22.66
N LYS A 265 1.87 3.84 23.05
CA LYS A 265 2.93 4.61 23.71
C LYS A 265 3.44 5.76 22.84
N LEU A 266 3.31 5.66 21.52
CA LEU A 266 3.76 6.68 20.57
C LEU A 266 2.77 7.84 20.40
N HIS A 267 1.54 7.75 20.92
CA HIS A 267 0.52 8.78 20.68
C HIS A 267 0.97 10.22 21.00
N THR A 268 1.71 10.42 22.09
CA THR A 268 2.26 11.74 22.44
C THR A 268 3.32 12.19 21.43
N VAL A 269 4.20 11.28 21.01
CA VAL A 269 5.26 11.55 20.02
C VAL A 269 4.66 11.89 18.66
N LEU A 270 3.62 11.17 18.23
CA LEU A 270 2.93 11.44 16.96
C LEU A 270 2.27 12.82 16.95
N LYS A 271 1.72 13.29 18.08
CA LYS A 271 1.20 14.65 18.20
C LYS A 271 2.30 15.69 18.03
N SER A 272 3.47 15.47 18.64
CA SER A 272 4.65 16.31 18.45
C SER A 272 5.11 16.32 16.98
N ILE A 273 5.19 15.16 16.33
CA ILE A 273 5.55 15.06 14.90
C ILE A 273 4.56 15.84 14.04
N SER A 274 3.24 15.69 14.29
CA SER A 274 2.23 16.45 13.54
C SER A 274 2.36 17.96 13.76
N ARG A 275 2.64 18.41 15.00
CA ARG A 275 2.91 19.82 15.30
C ARG A 275 4.09 20.35 14.49
N ILE A 276 5.20 19.60 14.47
CA ILE A 276 6.40 19.94 13.69
C ILE A 276 6.06 20.02 12.19
N GLN A 277 5.48 18.97 11.63
CA GLN A 277 5.16 18.89 10.20
C GLN A 277 4.23 20.03 9.75
N ASN A 278 3.18 20.31 10.52
CA ASN A 278 2.27 21.43 10.24
C ASN A 278 2.98 22.77 10.36
N GLY A 279 3.85 22.92 11.36
CA GLY A 279 4.66 24.12 11.55
C GLY A 279 5.65 24.37 10.40
N LEU A 280 6.25 23.31 9.85
CA LEU A 280 7.16 23.39 8.69
C LEU A 280 6.43 23.72 7.39
N GLN A 281 5.19 23.27 7.24
CA GLN A 281 4.35 23.57 6.07
C GLN A 281 3.68 24.95 6.13
N HIS A 282 3.58 25.54 7.32
CA HIS A 282 2.93 26.82 7.52
C HIS A 282 3.68 27.96 6.82
N LYS A 283 2.96 28.74 6.02
CA LYS A 283 3.48 29.95 5.38
C LYS A 283 3.22 31.16 6.29
N PRO A 284 4.25 31.73 6.96
CA PRO A 284 4.06 32.88 7.84
C PRO A 284 3.69 34.14 7.05
N PHE A 285 2.85 34.99 7.63
CA PHE A 285 2.54 36.31 7.07
C PHE A 285 3.77 37.24 7.04
N ASN A 286 4.60 37.18 8.09
CA ASN A 286 5.89 37.89 8.15
C ASN A 286 7.00 36.93 8.63
N PRO A 287 7.81 36.38 7.69
CA PRO A 287 8.94 35.51 8.01
C PRO A 287 9.98 36.14 8.94
N GLU A 288 10.13 37.47 8.93
CA GLU A 288 11.16 38.18 9.71
C GLU A 288 10.68 38.59 11.11
N SER A 289 9.41 38.32 11.45
CA SER A 289 8.87 38.66 12.76
C SER A 289 9.57 37.89 13.89
N ALA A 290 9.73 38.53 15.05
CA ALA A 290 10.31 37.89 16.24
C ALA A 290 9.53 36.61 16.63
N ALA A 291 8.20 36.68 16.60
CA ALA A 291 7.32 35.55 16.87
C ALA A 291 7.55 34.37 15.91
N HIS A 292 7.79 34.62 14.62
CA HIS A 292 8.09 33.53 13.68
C HIS A 292 9.46 32.91 13.94
N ARG A 293 10.48 33.72 14.28
CA ARG A 293 11.81 33.23 14.65
C ARG A 293 11.78 32.38 15.92
N GLU A 294 11.04 32.81 16.95
CA GLU A 294 10.82 32.03 18.17
C GLU A 294 10.08 30.72 17.89
N PHE A 295 9.02 30.78 17.08
CA PHE A 295 8.29 29.58 16.66
C PHE A 295 9.21 28.57 15.96
N ARG A 296 10.01 29.01 15.00
CA ARG A 296 11.00 28.16 14.32
C ARG A 296 12.02 27.55 15.27
N SER A 297 12.57 28.35 16.19
CA SER A 297 13.50 27.85 17.21
C SER A 297 12.85 26.76 18.08
N SER A 298 11.57 26.94 18.43
CA SER A 298 10.82 25.93 19.20
C SER A 298 10.61 24.62 18.42
N LEU A 299 10.41 24.68 17.10
CA LEU A 299 10.31 23.49 16.25
C LEU A 299 11.66 22.78 16.15
N GLU A 300 12.74 23.52 15.92
CA GLU A 300 14.10 22.95 15.85
C GLU A 300 14.52 22.28 17.15
N ALA A 301 14.17 22.88 18.31
CA ALA A 301 14.40 22.28 19.61
C ALA A 301 13.61 20.98 19.80
N GLU A 302 12.35 20.94 19.34
CA GLU A 302 11.53 19.73 19.41
C GLU A 302 12.04 18.62 18.49
N VAL A 303 12.47 18.96 17.26
CA VAL A 303 13.13 18.03 16.33
C VAL A 303 14.38 17.45 16.97
N LYS A 304 15.28 18.29 17.53
CA LYS A 304 16.50 17.81 18.22
C LYS A 304 16.18 16.87 19.38
N ARG A 305 15.16 17.20 20.17
CA ARG A 305 14.70 16.34 21.28
C ARG A 305 14.22 14.99 20.76
N LEU A 306 13.35 14.98 19.74
CA LEU A 306 12.79 13.75 19.18
C LEU A 306 13.85 12.89 18.48
N THR A 307 14.75 13.48 17.70
CA THR A 307 15.85 12.72 17.06
C THR A 307 16.83 12.15 18.09
N LYS A 308 17.00 12.80 19.25
CA LYS A 308 17.80 12.23 20.35
C LYS A 308 17.10 11.05 21.01
N GLU A 309 15.78 11.12 21.20
CA GLU A 309 14.97 10.07 21.82
C GLU A 309 14.75 8.88 20.86
N TYR A 310 14.59 9.16 19.56
CA TYR A 310 14.38 8.19 18.49
C TYR A 310 15.36 8.47 17.33
N PRO A 311 16.59 7.92 17.39
CA PRO A 311 17.64 8.18 16.39
C PRO A 311 17.26 7.81 14.94
N GLY A 312 16.24 6.97 14.75
CA GLY A 312 15.72 6.62 13.42
C GLY A 312 14.81 7.66 12.77
N LEU A 313 14.41 8.72 13.50
CA LEU A 313 13.53 9.77 12.96
C LEU A 313 14.31 10.75 12.06
N ASN A 314 13.80 10.93 10.84
CA ASN A 314 14.32 11.91 9.89
C ASN A 314 13.25 12.95 9.53
N PHE A 315 13.48 14.23 9.86
CA PHE A 315 12.51 15.32 9.74
C PHE A 315 12.59 16.08 8.43
#